data_AF-A0A2N1G8L7-F1
#
_entry.id   AF-A0A2N1G8L7-F1
#
_cell.length_a   1.000
_cell.length_b   1.000
_cell.length_c   1.000
_cell.angle_alpha   90.00
_cell.angle_beta   90.00
_cell.angle_gamma   90.00
#
_symmetry.space_group_name_H-M   'P 1'
#
loop_
_entity.id
_entity.type
_entity.pdbx_description
1 polymer ?
#
loop_
_entity_poly.entity_id
_entity_poly.type
_entity_poly.pdbx_seq_one_letter_code
_entity_poly.pdbx_strand_id
1 'polypeptide(L)'
;MQKKTFQSVTHPDDLAEDLCDLEKLKQGTIRDIHFRYSAVKGYENSLERVIISTEDIAEHKTAEKVIFNSQQRIKSLINTIYGIVWEYDIKTFYFSFISEKLEKILEYTREEWLESKTFWGDHIYPEDLEY
;
A
#
# COMPACT_ATOMS: atom_id res chain seq x y z
N MET A 1 -38.03 7.60 19.89
CA MET A 1 -37.21 7.35 18.68
C MET A 1 -37.64 6.02 18.09
N GLN A 2 -38.12 6.02 16.85
CA GLN A 2 -38.47 4.78 16.14
C GLN A 2 -37.16 4.07 15.75
N LYS A 3 -37.05 2.77 16.02
CA LYS A 3 -35.88 1.96 15.64
C LYS A 3 -35.84 1.89 14.11
N LYS A 4 -34.86 2.55 13.48
CA LYS A 4 -34.61 2.38 12.04
C LYS A 4 -33.93 1.03 11.82
N THR A 5 -34.42 0.29 10.84
CA THR A 5 -33.83 -0.99 10.42
C THR A 5 -32.84 -0.73 9.29
N PHE A 6 -31.87 -1.64 9.10
CA PHE A 6 -30.91 -1.58 7.99
C PHE A 6 -31.60 -1.35 6.63
N GLN A 7 -32.69 -2.07 6.38
CA GLN A 7 -33.53 -1.93 5.17
C GLN A 7 -34.12 -0.52 4.96
N SER A 8 -34.30 0.26 6.02
CA SER A 8 -34.89 1.61 5.96
C SER A 8 -33.87 2.72 5.66
N VAL A 9 -32.58 2.40 5.69
CA VAL A 9 -31.46 3.35 5.51
C VAL A 9 -30.54 2.95 4.35
N THR A 10 -30.81 1.83 3.68
CA THR A 10 -30.09 1.39 2.48
C THR A 10 -30.91 1.76 1.24
N HIS A 11 -30.24 2.20 0.18
CA HIS A 11 -30.90 2.50 -1.09
C HIS A 11 -31.52 1.21 -1.68
N PRO A 12 -32.70 1.25 -2.33
CA PRO A 12 -33.36 0.04 -2.84
C PRO A 12 -32.50 -0.80 -3.79
N ASP A 13 -31.67 -0.13 -4.59
CA ASP A 13 -30.80 -0.78 -5.57
C ASP A 13 -29.65 -1.56 -4.92
N ASP A 14 -29.15 -1.08 -3.77
CA ASP A 14 -28.02 -1.69 -3.04
C ASP A 14 -28.51 -2.68 -1.98
N LEU A 15 -29.80 -2.63 -1.61
CA LEU A 15 -30.37 -3.38 -0.47
C LEU A 15 -30.15 -4.88 -0.57
N ALA A 16 -30.25 -5.46 -1.76
CA ALA A 16 -30.10 -6.91 -1.95
C ALA A 16 -28.65 -7.36 -1.73
N GLU A 17 -27.68 -6.61 -2.24
CA GLU A 17 -26.24 -6.88 -2.10
C GLU A 17 -25.80 -6.69 -0.65
N ASP A 18 -26.16 -5.55 -0.06
CA ASP A 18 -25.88 -5.19 1.33
C ASP A 18 -26.46 -6.20 2.34
N LEU A 19 -27.66 -6.76 2.08
CA LEU A 19 -28.24 -7.83 2.90
C LEU A 19 -27.47 -9.15 2.77
N CYS A 20 -27.01 -9.48 1.56
CA CYS A 20 -26.20 -10.67 1.30
C CYS A 20 -24.86 -10.59 2.06
N ASP A 21 -24.21 -9.43 2.04
CA ASP A 21 -22.95 -9.22 2.73
C ASP A 21 -23.11 -9.19 4.25
N LEU A 22 -24.22 -8.67 4.77
CA LEU A 22 -24.58 -8.80 6.18
C LEU A 22 -24.79 -10.25 6.61
N GLU A 23 -25.40 -11.08 5.78
CA GLU A 23 -25.56 -12.52 6.07
C GLU A 23 -24.21 -13.24 6.09
N LYS A 24 -23.37 -12.99 5.08
CA LYS A 24 -22.00 -13.54 5.03
C LYS A 24 -21.14 -13.07 6.21
N LEU A 25 -21.30 -11.82 6.67
CA LEU A 25 -20.63 -11.30 7.87
C LEU A 25 -21.12 -12.03 9.13
N LYS A 26 -22.43 -12.22 9.29
CA LYS A 26 -23.01 -12.97 10.42
C LYS A 26 -22.56 -14.43 10.45
N GLN A 27 -22.38 -15.04 9.29
CA GLN A 27 -21.87 -16.41 9.14
C GLN A 27 -20.34 -16.48 9.29
N GLY A 28 -19.64 -15.34 9.35
CA GLY A 28 -18.19 -15.25 9.49
C GLY A 28 -17.42 -15.56 8.20
N THR A 29 -18.13 -15.63 7.06
CA THR A 29 -17.59 -15.90 5.72
C THR A 29 -16.86 -14.67 5.17
N ILE A 30 -17.36 -13.47 5.47
CA ILE A 30 -16.66 -12.21 5.23
C ILE A 30 -16.19 -11.65 6.57
N ARG A 31 -14.95 -11.17 6.61
CA ARG A 31 -14.35 -10.54 7.81
C ARG A 31 -13.87 -9.12 7.58
N ASP A 32 -13.65 -8.76 6.32
CA ASP A 32 -13.07 -7.50 5.92
C ASP A 32 -14.07 -6.73 5.07
N ILE A 33 -14.80 -5.81 5.71
CA ILE A 33 -15.77 -4.95 5.03
C ILE A 33 -15.33 -3.50 5.15
N HIS A 34 -15.44 -2.76 4.05
CA HIS A 34 -15.39 -1.32 4.05
C HIS A 34 -16.82 -0.78 4.11
N PHE A 35 -17.09 0.01 5.15
CA PHE A 35 -18.40 0.63 5.36
C PHE A 35 -18.27 2.14 5.15
N ARG A 36 -19.06 2.69 4.23
CA ARG A 36 -19.17 4.15 4.02
C ARG A 36 -20.63 4.55 4.14
N TYR A 37 -20.85 5.73 4.74
CA TYR A 37 -22.17 6.33 4.77
C TYR A 37 -22.10 7.84 4.55
N SER A 38 -23.16 8.42 3.99
CA SER A 38 -23.33 9.86 3.86
C SER A 38 -24.78 10.27 4.08
N ALA A 39 -25.00 11.41 4.74
CA ALA A 39 -26.34 11.95 4.93
C ALA A 39 -26.83 12.65 3.66
N VAL A 40 -28.12 12.49 3.34
CA VAL A 40 -28.74 13.25 2.26
C VAL A 40 -28.82 14.72 2.66
N LYS A 41 -28.59 15.63 1.69
CA LYS A 41 -28.63 17.08 1.91
C LYS A 41 -29.93 17.51 2.62
N GLY A 42 -29.82 18.31 3.68
CA GLY A 42 -30.92 18.75 4.53
C GLY A 42 -31.25 17.80 5.69
N TYR A 43 -30.59 16.64 5.77
CA TYR A 43 -30.73 15.65 6.84
C TYR A 43 -29.41 15.38 7.57
N GLU A 44 -28.43 16.27 7.46
CA GLU A 44 -27.08 16.09 8.00
C GLU A 44 -27.06 15.96 9.52
N ASN A 45 -27.90 16.73 10.22
CA ASN A 45 -27.98 16.71 11.69
C ASN A 45 -28.94 15.64 12.24
N SER A 46 -30.00 15.31 11.48
CA SER A 46 -31.00 14.35 11.93
C SER A 46 -30.65 12.91 11.57
N LEU A 47 -29.78 12.72 10.55
CA LEU A 47 -29.43 11.43 9.97
C LEU A 47 -30.65 10.59 9.60
N GLU A 48 -31.78 11.26 9.32
CA GLU A 48 -33.00 10.54 8.99
C GLU A 48 -32.97 9.95 7.59
N ARG A 49 -32.12 10.50 6.71
CA ARG A 49 -31.86 9.97 5.38
C ARG A 49 -30.35 9.85 5.20
N VAL A 50 -29.89 8.62 5.10
CA VAL A 50 -28.48 8.26 4.92
C VAL A 50 -28.40 7.32 3.74
N ILE A 51 -27.34 7.45 2.94
CA ILE A 51 -26.93 6.49 1.93
C ILE A 51 -25.78 5.71 2.53
N ILE A 52 -25.86 4.39 2.47
CA ILE A 52 -24.86 3.45 2.99
C ILE A 52 -24.36 2.63 1.80
N SER A 53 -23.07 2.36 1.76
CA SER A 53 -22.46 1.40 0.84
C SER A 53 -21.58 0.45 1.65
N THR A 54 -21.71 -0.85 1.39
CA THR A 54 -20.83 -1.88 1.94
C THR A 54 -20.07 -2.57 0.82
N GLU A 55 -18.78 -2.82 1.05
CA GLU A 55 -17.92 -3.47 0.07
C GLU A 55 -17.08 -4.53 0.78
N ASP A 56 -17.14 -5.78 0.29
CA ASP A 56 -16.20 -6.83 0.69
C ASP A 56 -14.82 -6.52 0.11
N ILE A 57 -13.85 -6.30 1.00
CA ILE A 57 -12.47 -5.96 0.64
C ILE A 57 -11.49 -7.09 0.97
N ALA A 58 -11.98 -8.31 1.22
CA ALA A 58 -11.13 -9.46 1.54
C ALA A 58 -10.13 -9.77 0.42
N GLU A 59 -10.59 -9.74 -0.83
CA GLU A 59 -9.72 -9.95 -2.00
C GLU A 59 -8.66 -8.85 -2.10
N HIS A 60 -9.09 -7.59 -1.98
CA HIS A 60 -8.20 -6.43 -2.04
C HIS A 60 -7.10 -6.50 -0.99
N LYS A 61 -7.46 -6.73 0.27
CA LYS A 61 -6.51 -6.89 1.37
C LYS A 61 -5.58 -8.09 1.19
N THR A 62 -6.07 -9.18 0.61
CA THR A 62 -5.24 -10.35 0.34
C THR A 62 -4.19 -10.03 -0.72
N ALA A 63 -4.57 -9.34 -1.80
CA ALA A 63 -3.65 -8.89 -2.84
C ALA A 63 -2.59 -7.92 -2.27
N GLU A 64 -3.01 -6.91 -1.49
CA GLU A 64 -2.10 -5.99 -0.82
C GLU A 64 -1.11 -6.71 0.09
N LYS A 65 -1.59 -7.68 0.88
CA LYS A 65 -0.75 -8.47 1.79
C LYS A 65 0.26 -9.33 1.03
N VAL A 66 -0.11 -9.91 -0.11
CA VAL A 66 0.80 -10.68 -0.96
C VAL A 66 1.92 -9.78 -1.51
N ILE A 67 1.58 -8.59 -2.00
CA ILE A 67 2.54 -7.60 -2.49
C ILE A 67 3.47 -7.18 -1.35
N PHE A 68 2.91 -6.79 -0.20
CA PHE A 68 3.67 -6.36 0.97
C PHE A 68 4.64 -7.45 1.44
N ASN A 69 4.17 -8.68 1.62
CA ASN A 69 5.01 -9.80 2.03
C ASN A 69 6.12 -10.10 1.02
N SER A 70 5.83 -9.98 -0.27
CA SER A 70 6.84 -10.16 -1.33
C SER A 70 7.92 -9.08 -1.26
N GLN A 71 7.54 -7.82 -1.06
CA GLN A 71 8.47 -6.71 -0.86
C GLN A 71 9.33 -6.90 0.40
N GLN A 72 8.73 -7.30 1.52
CA GLN A 72 9.47 -7.58 2.75
C GLN A 72 10.45 -8.75 2.58
N ARG A 73 10.04 -9.81 1.88
CA ARG A 73 10.92 -10.94 1.57
C ARG A 73 12.10 -10.52 0.71
N ILE A 74 11.87 -9.72 -0.35
CA ILE A 74 12.95 -9.18 -1.19
C ILE A 74 13.91 -8.32 -0.36
N LYS A 75 13.38 -7.40 0.46
CA LYS A 75 14.20 -6.55 1.35
C LYS A 75 15.05 -7.40 2.31
N SER A 76 14.44 -8.43 2.91
CA SER A 76 15.15 -9.35 3.80
C SER A 76 16.28 -10.09 3.08
N LEU A 77 16.02 -10.65 1.90
CA LEU A 77 17.02 -11.35 1.10
C LEU A 77 18.19 -10.44 0.72
N ILE A 78 17.90 -9.22 0.22
CA ILE A 78 18.93 -8.23 -0.10
C ILE A 78 19.82 -7.93 1.12
N ASN A 79 19.21 -7.75 2.29
CA ASN A 79 19.95 -7.45 3.52
C ASN A 79 20.83 -8.61 4.03
N THR A 80 20.57 -9.86 3.61
CA THR A 80 21.44 -11.01 3.93
C THR A 80 22.74 -11.01 3.14
N ILE A 81 22.78 -10.38 1.95
CA ILE A 81 23.96 -10.33 1.11
C ILE A 81 25.03 -9.46 1.79
N TYR A 82 26.29 -9.93 1.78
CA TYR A 82 27.42 -9.12 2.21
C TYR A 82 27.97 -8.33 1.02
N GLY A 83 27.23 -7.29 0.63
CA GLY A 83 27.53 -6.45 -0.52
C GLY A 83 26.49 -5.34 -0.66
N ILE A 84 26.78 -4.37 -1.51
CA ILE A 84 25.86 -3.28 -1.82
C ILE A 84 25.07 -3.67 -3.07
N VAL A 85 23.77 -3.86 -2.90
CA VAL A 85 22.85 -4.08 -4.02
C VAL A 85 22.30 -2.73 -4.45
N TRP A 86 22.36 -2.43 -5.74
CA TRP A 86 21.85 -1.20 -6.32
C TRP A 86 21.10 -1.49 -7.62
N GLU A 87 20.19 -0.60 -7.97
CA GLU A 87 19.49 -0.61 -9.25
C GLU A 87 19.74 0.74 -9.93
N TYR A 88 20.00 0.69 -11.22
CA TYR A 88 20.36 1.85 -12.03
C TYR A 88 19.49 1.90 -13.29
N ASP A 89 18.81 3.01 -13.49
CA ASP A 89 18.01 3.26 -14.69
C ASP A 89 18.87 3.96 -15.76
N ILE A 90 19.12 3.23 -16.84
CA ILE A 90 19.94 3.70 -17.97
C ILE A 90 19.28 4.86 -18.73
N LYS A 91 17.95 5.01 -18.68
CA LYS A 91 17.24 6.09 -19.40
C LYS A 91 17.34 7.41 -18.65
N THR A 92 17.20 7.35 -17.33
CA THR A 92 17.19 8.55 -16.48
C THR A 92 18.59 8.87 -15.93
N PHE A 93 19.51 7.90 -15.98
CA PHE A 93 20.84 7.95 -15.37
C PHE A 93 20.78 8.18 -13.86
N TYR A 94 19.79 7.59 -13.19
CA TYR A 94 19.61 7.65 -11.74
C TYR A 94 19.61 6.26 -11.11
N PHE A 95 20.13 6.17 -9.89
CA PHE A 95 19.97 5.00 -9.06
C PHE A 95 18.55 4.98 -8.48
N SER A 96 17.75 3.96 -8.81
CA SER A 96 16.37 3.81 -8.30
C SER A 96 16.32 3.12 -6.94
N PHE A 97 17.37 2.35 -6.61
CA PHE A 97 17.46 1.62 -5.35
C PHE A 97 18.91 1.43 -4.93
N ILE A 98 19.18 1.55 -3.62
CA ILE A 98 20.46 1.19 -3.00
C ILE A 98 20.18 0.53 -1.65
N SER A 99 20.79 -0.63 -1.40
CA SER A 99 20.62 -1.39 -0.16
C SER A 99 21.19 -0.66 1.06
N GLU A 100 20.60 -0.88 2.25
CA GLU A 100 21.03 -0.27 3.53
C GLU A 100 22.46 -0.70 3.94
N LYS A 101 23.02 -1.74 3.31
CA LYS A 101 24.38 -2.21 3.59
C LYS A 101 25.46 -1.21 3.18
N LEU A 102 25.13 -0.27 2.28
CA LEU A 102 25.99 0.83 1.85
C LEU A 102 26.68 1.50 3.03
N GLU A 103 25.90 1.98 3.99
CA GLU A 103 26.37 2.75 5.16
C GLU A 103 27.36 1.95 6.00
N LYS A 104 27.25 0.61 6.01
CA LYS A 104 28.15 -0.26 6.77
C LYS A 104 29.44 -0.60 6.02
N ILE A 105 29.43 -0.54 4.70
CA ILE A 105 30.56 -0.96 3.86
C ILE A 105 31.41 0.24 3.45
N LEU A 106 30.76 1.34 3.04
CA LEU A 106 31.44 2.53 2.53
C LEU A 106 31.28 3.76 3.44
N GLU A 107 30.49 3.67 4.51
CA GLU A 107 30.25 4.78 5.45
C GLU A 107 29.56 6.03 4.86
N TYR A 108 29.03 5.94 3.64
CA TYR A 108 28.15 6.94 3.03
C TYR A 108 26.69 6.62 3.27
N THR A 109 25.86 7.66 3.37
CA THR A 109 24.40 7.53 3.42
C THR A 109 23.82 7.22 2.04
N ARG A 110 22.62 6.63 2.02
CA ARG A 110 21.90 6.41 0.76
C ARG A 110 21.62 7.74 0.05
N GLU A 111 21.25 8.75 0.81
CA GLU A 111 20.89 10.07 0.32
C GLU A 111 22.07 10.71 -0.42
N GLU A 112 23.29 10.64 0.13
CA GLU A 112 24.51 11.17 -0.52
C GLU A 112 24.78 10.51 -1.88
N TRP A 113 24.60 9.20 -2.00
CA TRP A 113 24.76 8.51 -3.28
C TRP A 113 23.63 8.91 -4.25
N LEU A 114 22.38 8.93 -3.81
CA LEU A 114 21.23 9.25 -4.67
C LEU A 114 21.25 10.69 -5.19
N GLU A 115 21.83 11.64 -4.44
CA GLU A 115 21.97 13.04 -4.85
C GLU A 115 23.05 13.25 -5.91
N SER A 116 24.06 12.39 -5.97
CA SER A 116 25.16 12.50 -6.93
C SER A 116 25.00 11.54 -8.12
N LYS A 117 24.85 12.13 -9.32
CA LYS A 117 24.78 11.38 -10.59
C LYS A 117 26.09 10.67 -10.94
N THR A 118 27.21 11.18 -10.43
CA THR A 118 28.55 10.70 -10.73
C THR A 118 29.19 9.98 -9.54
N PHE A 119 28.44 9.74 -8.45
CA PHE A 119 28.95 9.18 -7.21
C PHE A 119 29.90 8.00 -7.44
N TRP A 120 29.47 7.02 -8.25
CA TRP A 120 30.26 5.83 -8.51
C TRP A 120 31.59 6.16 -9.21
N GLY A 121 31.57 7.02 -10.23
CA GLY A 121 32.78 7.43 -10.95
C GLY A 121 33.72 8.30 -10.11
N ASP A 122 33.17 9.14 -9.23
CA ASP A 122 33.96 10.04 -8.37
C ASP A 122 34.68 9.29 -7.24
N HIS A 123 34.21 8.10 -6.88
CA HIS A 123 34.77 7.28 -5.79
C HIS A 123 35.59 6.08 -6.28
N ILE A 124 35.72 5.91 -7.61
CA ILE A 124 36.60 4.90 -8.20
C ILE A 124 37.99 5.47 -8.39
N TYR A 125 39.00 4.66 -8.10
CA TYR A 125 40.38 5.04 -8.37
C TYR A 125 40.56 5.31 -9.87
N PRO A 126 41.18 6.43 -10.29
CA PRO A 126 41.29 6.79 -11.69
C PRO A 126 41.89 5.69 -12.59
N GLU A 127 42.75 4.86 -12.02
CA GLU A 127 43.41 3.73 -12.68
C GLU A 127 42.44 2.59 -13.04
N ASP A 128 41.32 2.48 -12.32
CA ASP A 128 40.28 1.48 -12.54
C ASP A 128 39.17 1.97 -13.50
N LEU A 129 39.22 3.24 -13.95
CA LEU A 129 38.25 3.80 -14.90
C LEU A 129 38.54 3.42 -16.37
N GLU A 130 39.74 2.92 -16.69
CA GLU A 130 40.20 2.68 -18.06
C GLU A 130 39.92 1.27 -18.61
N TYR A 131 39.15 0.41 -17.91
CA TYR A 131 38.83 -0.96 -18.34
C TYR A 131 37.33 -1.20 -18.62
#